data_AF-A0A7V7S9F8-F1
#
_entry.id   AF-A0A7V7S9F8-F1
#
_cell.length_a   1.000
_cell.length_b   1.000
_cell.length_c   1.000
_cell.angle_alpha   90.00
_cell.angle_beta   90.00
_cell.angle_gamma   90.00
#
_symmetry.space_group_name_H-M   'P 1'
#
loop_
_entity.id
_entity.type
_entity.pdbx_description
1 polymer ?
#
loop_
_entity_poly.entity_id
_entity_poly.type
_entity_poly.pdbx_seq_one_letter_code
_entity_poly.pdbx_strand_id
1 'polypeptide(L)' 'MNPFMPKLVYFEPKALDYPLGKELYEKFSKMDVEIRHTTSHNQVRDLPGENDFQKYR' A
#
# COMPACT_ATOMS: atom_id res chain seq x y z
N MET A 1 20.94 -10.12 -0.68
CA MET A 1 19.69 -9.62 -0.08
C MET A 1 18.89 -8.99 -1.20
N ASN A 2 17.69 -9.50 -1.48
CA ASN A 2 16.81 -8.84 -2.44
C ASN A 2 16.12 -7.67 -1.74
N PRO A 3 16.03 -6.49 -2.37
CA PRO A 3 15.28 -5.38 -1.79
C PRO A 3 13.82 -5.80 -1.57
N PHE A 4 13.23 -5.35 -0.48
CA PHE A 4 11.81 -5.58 -0.21
C PHE A 4 10.97 -4.87 -1.28
N MET A 5 10.06 -5.62 -1.91
CA MET A 5 9.11 -5.09 -2.88
C MET A 5 7.69 -5.44 -2.43
N PRO A 6 6.84 -4.45 -2.12
CA PRO A 6 5.47 -4.69 -1.70
C PRO A 6 4.63 -5.22 -2.87
N LYS A 7 3.68 -6.11 -2.56
CA LYS A 7 2.68 -6.62 -3.52
C LYS A 7 1.38 -5.82 -3.50
N LEU A 8 1.11 -5.13 -2.39
CA LEU A 8 -0.09 -4.32 -2.15
C LEU A 8 0.33 -3.08 -1.38
N VAL A 9 -0.16 -1.92 -1.79
CA VAL A 9 0.15 -0.63 -1.17
C VAL A 9 -1.15 0.12 -0.87
N TYR A 10 -1.29 0.59 0.37
CA TYR A 10 -2.41 1.43 0.78
C TYR A 10 -1.96 2.89 0.91
N PHE A 11 -2.71 3.81 0.30
CA PHE A 11 -2.48 5.24 0.42
C PHE A 11 -3.65 5.93 1.12
N GLU A 12 -3.37 6.79 2.09
CA GLU A 12 -4.35 7.79 2.51
C GLU A 12 -4.50 8.88 1.44
N PRO A 13 -5.71 9.43 1.21
CA PRO A 13 -5.92 10.55 0.29
C PRO A 13 -5.01 11.74 0.60
N LYS A 14 -4.80 12.02 1.89
CA LYS A 14 -3.94 13.11 2.37
C LYS A 14 -2.46 12.86 2.10
N ALA A 15 -2.03 11.61 1.90
CA ALA A 15 -0.63 11.30 1.60
C ALA A 15 -0.23 11.86 0.23
N LEU A 16 -1.17 11.97 -0.71
CA LEU A 16 -0.94 12.54 -2.04
C LEU A 16 -0.74 14.05 -2.02
N ASP A 17 -1.03 14.74 -0.91
CA ASP A 17 -0.74 16.17 -0.77
C ASP A 17 0.77 16.42 -0.54
N TYR A 18 1.51 15.38 -0.13
CA TYR A 18 2.94 15.48 0.15
C TYR A 18 3.78 15.02 -1.04
N PRO A 19 4.95 15.66 -1.30
CA PRO A 19 5.82 15.31 -2.42
C PRO A 19 6.21 13.82 -2.44
N LEU A 20 6.51 13.26 -1.27
CA LEU A 20 6.88 11.85 -1.13
C LEU A 20 5.73 10.91 -1.48
N GLY A 21 4.49 11.24 -1.08
CA GLY A 21 3.34 10.40 -1.38
C GLY A 21 3.02 10.36 -2.87
N LYS A 22 3.21 11.50 -3.58
CA LYS A 22 3.11 11.55 -5.05
C LYS A 22 4.19 10.70 -5.71
N GLU A 23 5.44 10.83 -5.28
CA GLU A 23 6.56 10.05 -5.83
C GLU A 23 6.33 8.54 -5.66
N LEU A 24 5.92 8.12 -4.47
CA LEU A 24 5.62 6.71 -4.20
C LEU A 24 4.41 6.21 -5.00
N TYR A 25 3.35 7.02 -5.09
CA TYR A 25 2.18 6.67 -5.87
C TYR A 25 2.53 6.47 -7.35
N GLU A 26 3.28 7.39 -7.95
CA GLU A 26 3.73 7.26 -9.33
C GLU A 26 4.67 6.06 -9.54
N LYS A 27 5.57 5.83 -8.59
CA LYS A 27 6.51 4.71 -8.62
C LYS A 27 5.79 3.36 -8.58
N PHE A 28 4.84 3.19 -7.67
CA PHE A 28 4.09 1.94 -7.54
C PHE A 28 3.03 1.77 -8.62
N SER A 29 2.44 2.86 -9.11
CA SER A 29 1.47 2.82 -10.22
C SER A 29 2.11 2.34 -11.52
N LYS A 30 3.41 2.59 -11.71
CA LYS A 30 4.18 2.08 -12.85
C LYS A 30 4.64 0.62 -12.69
N MET A 31 4.54 0.03 -11.50
CA MET A 31 5.12 -1.27 -11.17
C MET A 31 4.12 -2.43 -11.09
N ASP A 32 2.91 -2.29 -11.66
CA ASP A 32 1.85 -3.33 -11.62
C ASP A 32 1.57 -3.85 -10.20
N VAL A 33 1.75 -2.97 -9.21
CA VAL A 33 1.46 -3.23 -7.80
C VAL A 33 0.02 -2.80 -7.52
N GLU A 34 -0.72 -3.60 -6.77
CA GLU A 34 -2.07 -3.26 -6.39
C GLU A 34 -2.05 -2.05 -5.44
N ILE A 35 -2.71 -0.96 -5.82
CA ILE A 35 -2.83 0.26 -5.02
C ILE A 35 -4.27 0.39 -4.54
N ARG A 36 -4.45 0.50 -3.23
CA ARG A 36 -5.75 0.75 -2.59
C ARG A 36 -5.72 2.05 -1.81
N HIS A 37 -6.89 2.66 -1.64
CA HIS A 37 -7.03 3.83 -0.79
C HIS A 37 -7.61 3.45 0.56
N THR A 38 -7.03 3.97 1.64
CA THR A 38 -7.57 3.83 3.00
C THR A 38 -7.88 5.21 3.57
N THR A 39 -8.91 5.31 4.40
CA THR A 39 -9.20 6.57 5.12
C THR A 39 -8.23 6.80 6.28
N SER A 40 -7.64 5.73 6.82
CA SER A 40 -6.63 5.81 7.89
C SER A 40 -5.61 4.67 7.79
N HIS A 41 -4.32 4.99 7.90
CA HIS A 41 -3.21 4.03 7.99
C HIS A 41 -3.31 3.16 9.27
N ASN A 42 -4.03 3.63 10.30
CA ASN A 42 -4.26 2.88 11.54
C ASN A 42 -5.44 1.91 11.46
N GLN A 43 -6.25 1.99 10.40
CA GLN A 43 -7.40 1.11 10.19
C GLN A 43 -7.41 0.59 8.75
N VAL A 44 -6.36 -0.10 8.35
CA VAL A 44 -6.32 -0.81 7.07
C VAL A 44 -7.30 -1.98 7.12
N ARG A 45 -8.45 -1.83 6.46
CA ARG A 45 -9.46 -2.88 6.28
C ARG A 45 -9.17 -3.63 4.96
N ASP A 46 -9.65 -4.86 4.86
CA ASP A 46 -9.53 -5.71 3.67
C ASP A 46 -8.11 -6.17 3.29
N LEU A 47 -7.27 -6.47 4.27
CA LEU A 47 -6.03 -7.23 4.01
C LEU A 47 -6.39 -8.59 3.40
N PRO A 48 -5.81 -8.97 2.25
CA PRO A 48 -6.10 -10.25 1.62
C PRO A 48 -5.67 -11.41 2.52
N GLY A 49 -6.59 -12.34 2.79
CA GLY A 49 -6.35 -13.52 3.62
C GLY A 49 -7.57 -13.86 4.49
N GLU A 50 -8.09 -15.08 4.34
CA GLU A 50 -9.24 -15.54 5.13
C GLU A 50 -8.82 -15.88 6.58
N ASN A 51 -7.56 -16.25 6.79
CA ASN A 51 -6.98 -16.53 8.11
C ASN A 51 -5.99 -15.45 8.55
N ASP A 52 -5.90 -15.21 9.87
CA ASP A 52 -5.01 -14.19 10.45
C ASP A 52 -3.54 -14.37 10.04
N PHE A 53 -3.05 -15.61 9.90
CA PHE A 53 -1.68 -15.88 9.42
C PHE A 53 -1.41 -15.46 7.97
N GLN A 54 -2.44 -15.37 7.12
CA GLN A 54 -2.29 -14.95 5.73
C GLN A 54 -2.27 -13.42 5.58
N LYS A 55 -2.88 -12.69 6.52
CA LYS A 55 -2.94 -11.22 6.50
C LYS A 55 -1.60 -10.55 6.82
N TYR A 56 -0.64 -11.28 7.41
CA TYR A 56 0.67 -10.75 7.85
C TYR A 56 1.88 -11.26 7.06
N ARG A 57 1.70 -12.05 5.99
CA ARG A 57 2.80 -12.69 5.26
C ARG A 57 3.04 -12.09 3.86
#